data_AF-A0A4Q3DF32-F1
#
_entry.id   AF-A0A4Q3DF32-F1
#
_cell.length_a   1.000
_cell.length_b   1.000
_cell.length_c   1.000
_cell.angle_alpha   90.00
_cell.angle_beta   90.00
_cell.angle_gamma   90.00
#
_symmetry.space_group_name_H-M   'P 1'
#
loop_
_entity.id
_entity.type
_entity.pdbx_description
1 polymer ?
#
loop_
_entity_poly.entity_id
_entity_poly.type
_entity_poly.pdbx_seq_one_letter_code
_entity_poly.pdbx_strand_id
1 'polypeptide(L)'
;MARTFAILALTVFGFAAGPQAALAQEAIIGILEEHPGGDGAKPTAYVRAVFHKEGGAWTAYDPACAKGSCFPRETNWTIGFDGKSVGQVRAATPPTWPMMSDVGRQNLAAGARAPFVGQRADKFAGWAGGPVYRPLVGTSTGHVTDPEAWKAGAIPAAADQALRERMRAKFPTAERCASPEENVPKTWSYGDKDLVVDGGYVSASGWRVARVGLKPEDYRCDGPMETSGESAFSILSVAIAPDGKMIDLGFDMRLLDAGDYDADGKSELVFFYSHYNADGYKLFSNGFAEQAAFGFSFH
;
A
#
# COMPACT_ATOMS: atom_id res chain seq x y z
N MET A 1 -54.57 -71.99 14.04
CA MET A 1 -53.22 -71.48 14.35
C MET A 1 -52.81 -70.53 13.23
N ALA A 2 -52.83 -69.22 13.46
CA ALA A 2 -52.30 -68.24 12.52
C ALA A 2 -51.52 -67.19 13.33
N ARG A 3 -50.22 -67.11 13.10
CA ARG A 3 -49.31 -66.18 13.78
C ARG A 3 -49.08 -64.98 12.86
N THR A 4 -49.53 -63.82 13.29
CA THR A 4 -49.30 -62.54 12.63
C THR A 4 -47.94 -61.99 13.08
N PHE A 5 -47.01 -61.80 12.15
CA PHE A 5 -45.73 -61.12 12.39
C PHE A 5 -45.89 -59.63 12.07
N ALA A 6 -45.67 -58.77 13.06
CA ALA A 6 -45.58 -57.33 12.89
C ALA A 6 -44.12 -56.93 12.61
N ILE A 7 -43.87 -56.34 11.45
CA ILE A 7 -42.56 -55.81 11.07
C ILE A 7 -42.49 -54.35 11.52
N LEU A 8 -41.61 -54.07 12.49
CA LEU A 8 -41.33 -52.74 12.99
C LEU A 8 -40.30 -52.07 12.06
N ALA A 9 -40.75 -51.11 11.25
CA ALA A 9 -39.88 -50.35 10.35
C ALA A 9 -39.15 -49.24 11.13
N LEU A 10 -37.85 -49.43 11.38
CA LEU A 10 -36.98 -48.44 11.99
C LEU A 10 -36.63 -47.36 10.94
N THR A 11 -37.17 -46.15 11.11
CA THR A 11 -36.86 -45.03 10.20
C THR A 11 -35.60 -44.33 10.69
N VAL A 12 -34.48 -44.54 9.99
CA VAL A 12 -33.21 -43.84 10.27
C VAL A 12 -33.25 -42.48 9.58
N PHE A 13 -33.39 -41.41 10.36
CA PHE A 13 -33.20 -40.04 9.86
C PHE A 13 -31.70 -39.77 9.70
N GLY A 14 -31.19 -39.94 8.48
CA GLY A 14 -29.87 -39.48 8.11
C GLY A 14 -29.87 -37.96 8.03
N PHE A 15 -29.29 -37.28 9.03
CA PHE A 15 -28.93 -35.89 8.90
C PHE A 15 -27.78 -35.79 7.90
N ALA A 16 -28.10 -35.47 6.63
CA ALA A 16 -27.11 -35.04 5.67
C ALA A 16 -26.50 -33.74 6.22
N ALA A 17 -25.26 -33.81 6.71
CA ALA A 17 -24.45 -32.63 6.98
C ALA A 17 -24.23 -31.94 5.62
N GLY A 18 -25.09 -30.97 5.31
CA GLY A 18 -24.89 -30.09 4.17
C GLY A 18 -23.54 -29.40 4.30
N PRO A 19 -22.88 -29.02 3.20
CA PRO A 19 -21.65 -28.25 3.24
C PRO A 19 -21.88 -27.02 4.11
N GLN A 20 -21.23 -26.97 5.27
CA GLN A 20 -21.18 -25.75 6.06
C GLN A 20 -20.48 -24.72 5.17
N ALA A 21 -21.17 -23.62 4.88
CA ALA A 21 -20.53 -22.46 4.28
C ALA A 21 -19.34 -22.13 5.18
N ALA A 22 -18.12 -22.31 4.66
CA ALA A 22 -16.94 -21.82 5.33
C ALA A 22 -17.21 -20.35 5.59
N LEU A 23 -17.16 -19.93 6.87
CA LEU A 23 -17.25 -18.52 7.21
C LEU A 23 -16.19 -17.83 6.37
N ALA A 24 -16.62 -16.97 5.46
CA ALA A 24 -15.72 -16.28 4.55
C ALA A 24 -14.67 -15.59 5.41
N GLN A 25 -13.42 -15.98 5.22
CA GLN A 25 -12.32 -15.34 5.91
C GLN A 25 -12.32 -13.87 5.50
N GLU A 26 -12.28 -12.97 6.48
CA GLU A 26 -12.19 -11.54 6.22
C GLU A 26 -10.98 -11.25 5.33
N ALA A 27 -11.21 -10.48 4.26
CA ALA A 27 -10.14 -10.05 3.38
C ALA A 27 -9.29 -8.99 4.10
N ILE A 28 -8.01 -9.29 4.23
CA ILE A 28 -7.04 -8.46 4.92
C ILE A 28 -5.87 -8.27 3.98
N ILE A 29 -5.40 -7.03 3.87
CA ILE A 29 -4.17 -6.68 3.17
C ILE A 29 -3.08 -6.41 4.21
N GLY A 30 -1.93 -7.04 3.98
CA GLY A 30 -0.69 -6.78 4.70
C GLY A 30 0.42 -6.38 3.74
N ILE A 31 1.47 -5.77 4.26
CA ILE A 31 2.66 -5.39 3.49
C ILE A 31 3.85 -6.17 4.04
N LEU A 32 4.48 -6.99 3.20
CA LEU A 32 5.75 -7.62 3.51
C LEU A 32 6.84 -6.56 3.38
N GLU A 33 7.40 -6.18 4.52
CA GLU A 33 8.42 -5.17 4.67
C GLU A 33 9.73 -5.80 5.15
N GLU A 34 10.79 -5.00 5.10
CA GLU A 34 12.07 -5.33 5.70
C GLU A 34 12.55 -4.16 6.56
N HIS A 35 12.93 -4.46 7.80
CA HIS A 35 13.68 -3.53 8.62
C HIS A 35 15.15 -3.65 8.24
N PRO A 36 15.84 -2.58 7.80
CA PRO A 36 17.23 -2.66 7.35
C PRO A 36 18.24 -3.12 8.43
N GLY A 37 17.83 -3.16 9.71
CA GLY A 37 18.73 -3.41 10.84
C GLY A 37 19.56 -2.17 11.18
N GLY A 38 19.81 -1.94 12.47
CA GLY A 38 20.80 -0.94 12.90
C GLY A 38 22.24 -1.43 12.69
N ASP A 39 23.22 -0.69 13.22
CA ASP A 39 24.66 -0.96 13.04
C ASP A 39 25.05 -2.42 13.34
N GLY A 40 25.26 -3.20 12.27
CA GLY A 40 25.66 -4.60 12.32
C GLY A 40 24.53 -5.62 12.54
N ALA A 41 23.29 -5.19 12.74
CA ALA A 41 22.15 -6.08 12.82
C ALA A 41 21.75 -6.58 11.42
N LYS A 42 21.32 -7.84 11.33
CA LYS A 42 20.81 -8.38 10.07
C LYS A 42 19.44 -7.77 9.77
N PRO A 43 19.16 -7.41 8.50
CA PRO A 43 17.82 -7.03 8.09
C PRO A 43 16.79 -8.10 8.48
N THR A 44 15.61 -7.67 8.93
CA THR A 44 14.56 -8.58 9.39
C THR A 44 13.27 -8.30 8.64
N ALA A 45 12.74 -9.32 7.96
CA ALA A 45 11.46 -9.24 7.28
C ALA A 45 10.28 -9.46 8.23
N TYR A 46 9.16 -8.81 7.93
CA TYR A 46 7.91 -8.91 8.69
C TYR A 46 6.73 -8.54 7.80
N VAL A 47 5.50 -8.90 8.19
CA VAL A 47 4.30 -8.42 7.51
C VAL A 47 3.59 -7.41 8.39
N ARG A 48 3.22 -6.25 7.88
CA ARG A 48 2.37 -5.31 8.58
C ARG A 48 0.95 -5.42 8.08
N ALA A 49 0.00 -5.77 8.94
CA ALA A 49 -1.42 -5.75 8.60
C ALA A 49 -1.90 -4.29 8.54
N VAL A 50 -2.49 -3.87 7.41
CA VAL A 50 -2.77 -2.45 7.13
C VAL A 50 -4.24 -2.17 6.83
N PHE A 51 -4.91 -3.02 6.05
CA PHE A 51 -6.31 -2.83 5.65
C PHE A 51 -7.11 -4.12 5.83
N HIS A 52 -8.41 -3.99 6.06
CA HIS A 52 -9.36 -5.09 6.11
C HIS A 52 -10.70 -4.69 5.49
N LYS A 53 -11.50 -5.67 5.05
CA LYS A 53 -12.86 -5.42 4.53
C LYS A 53 -13.87 -5.39 5.67
N GLU A 54 -14.51 -4.25 5.84
CA GLU A 54 -15.64 -4.07 6.76
C GLU A 54 -16.86 -3.56 6.00
N GLY A 55 -17.98 -4.28 6.07
CA GLY A 55 -19.23 -3.86 5.43
C GLY A 55 -19.15 -3.67 3.91
N GLY A 56 -18.19 -4.32 3.24
CA GLY A 56 -17.97 -4.15 1.80
C GLY A 56 -17.05 -2.99 1.42
N ALA A 57 -16.53 -2.21 2.38
CA ALA A 57 -15.53 -1.18 2.14
C ALA A 57 -14.17 -1.60 2.71
N TRP A 58 -13.08 -1.07 2.15
CA TRP A 58 -11.75 -1.20 2.74
C TRP A 58 -11.59 -0.19 3.87
N THR A 59 -11.20 -0.69 5.05
CA THR A 59 -10.92 0.11 6.25
C THR A 59 -9.48 -0.13 6.67
N ALA A 60 -8.79 0.91 7.14
CA ALA A 60 -7.46 0.75 7.72
C ALA A 60 -7.58 0.27 9.18
N TYR A 61 -6.67 -0.60 9.60
CA TYR A 61 -6.53 -0.88 11.03
C TYR A 61 -6.17 0.39 11.79
N ASP A 62 -6.75 0.57 12.99
CA ASP A 62 -6.46 1.71 13.84
C ASP A 62 -5.04 1.62 14.45
N PRO A 63 -4.11 2.53 14.11
CA PRO A 63 -2.77 2.53 14.70
C PRO A 63 -2.79 2.85 16.20
N ALA A 64 -3.83 3.50 16.73
CA ALA A 64 -3.98 3.79 18.16
C ALA A 64 -4.40 2.57 18.98
N CYS A 65 -4.66 1.44 18.33
CA CYS A 65 -5.15 0.24 18.96
C CYS A 65 -4.17 -0.35 19.98
N ALA A 66 -4.58 -0.27 21.25
CA ALA A 66 -3.76 -0.70 22.39
C ALA A 66 -3.38 -2.18 22.30
N LYS A 67 -2.08 -2.46 22.33
CA LYS A 67 -1.49 -3.81 22.42
C LYS A 67 -1.93 -4.77 21.30
N GLY A 68 -2.28 -4.24 20.13
CA GLY A 68 -2.56 -5.02 18.93
C GLY A 68 -3.83 -5.87 18.97
N SER A 69 -4.76 -5.62 19.88
CA SER A 69 -5.96 -6.45 20.07
C SER A 69 -6.94 -6.44 18.90
N CYS A 70 -6.95 -5.37 18.11
CA CYS A 70 -7.75 -5.23 16.89
C CYS A 70 -7.04 -5.74 15.63
N PHE A 71 -5.75 -6.09 15.72
CA PHE A 71 -5.01 -6.66 14.61
C PHE A 71 -5.18 -8.18 14.60
N PRO A 72 -5.11 -8.83 13.43
CA PRO A 72 -5.24 -10.27 13.35
C PRO A 72 -4.13 -10.94 14.15
N ARG A 73 -4.48 -11.89 15.03
CA ARG A 73 -3.50 -12.58 15.89
C ARG A 73 -2.45 -13.32 15.08
N GLU A 74 -2.90 -13.96 14.00
CA GLU A 74 -2.07 -14.73 13.09
C GLU A 74 -2.73 -14.72 11.71
N THR A 75 -1.91 -14.73 10.67
CA THR A 75 -2.40 -14.76 9.29
C THR A 75 -1.46 -15.58 8.40
N ASN A 76 -2.06 -16.37 7.51
CA ASN A 76 -1.35 -16.97 6.39
C ASN A 76 -1.47 -16.01 5.22
N TRP A 77 -0.36 -15.40 4.85
CA TRP A 77 -0.28 -14.41 3.80
C TRP A 77 0.12 -15.08 2.49
N THR A 78 -0.65 -14.81 1.43
CA THR A 78 -0.16 -14.98 0.07
C THR A 78 0.41 -13.66 -0.41
N ILE A 79 1.70 -13.66 -0.76
CA ILE A 79 2.42 -12.46 -1.20
C ILE A 79 2.28 -12.34 -2.71
N GLY A 80 1.76 -11.20 -3.16
CA GLY A 80 1.52 -10.84 -4.55
C GLY A 80 2.55 -9.85 -5.09
N PHE A 81 2.76 -9.91 -6.40
CA PHE A 81 3.44 -8.89 -7.18
C PHE A 81 3.06 -9.04 -8.66
N ASP A 82 2.69 -7.94 -9.33
CA ASP A 82 2.34 -7.92 -10.76
C ASP A 82 1.26 -8.97 -11.10
N GLY A 83 0.20 -9.03 -10.30
CA GLY A 83 -0.92 -9.94 -10.51
C GLY A 83 -0.63 -11.42 -10.25
N LYS A 84 0.50 -11.76 -9.60
CA LYS A 84 0.94 -13.15 -9.37
C LYS A 84 1.37 -13.40 -7.94
N SER A 85 1.16 -14.62 -7.45
CA SER A 85 1.73 -15.08 -6.19
C SER A 85 3.23 -15.31 -6.34
N VAL A 86 4.03 -14.68 -5.48
CA VAL A 86 5.49 -14.83 -5.40
C VAL A 86 5.93 -15.61 -4.16
N GLY A 87 5.01 -15.98 -3.29
CA GLY A 87 5.28 -16.81 -2.13
C GLY A 87 4.16 -16.77 -1.09
N GLN A 88 4.34 -17.55 -0.04
CA GLN A 88 3.45 -17.55 1.11
C GLN A 88 4.27 -17.48 2.39
N VAL A 89 3.77 -16.74 3.39
CA VAL A 89 4.38 -16.67 4.72
C VAL A 89 3.29 -16.73 5.78
N ARG A 90 3.59 -17.36 6.90
CA ARG A 90 2.76 -17.28 8.11
C ARG A 90 3.38 -16.26 9.04
N ALA A 91 2.56 -15.35 9.57
CA ALA A 91 3.03 -14.33 10.50
C ALA A 91 2.04 -14.14 11.66
N ALA A 92 2.56 -13.72 12.81
CA ALA A 92 1.77 -13.52 14.03
C ALA A 92 2.03 -12.15 14.66
N THR A 93 0.97 -11.50 15.13
CA THR A 93 1.05 -10.25 15.88
C THR A 93 1.72 -10.52 17.23
N PRO A 94 2.82 -9.82 17.57
CA PRO A 94 3.45 -9.98 18.88
C PRO A 94 2.50 -9.44 19.98
N PRO A 95 2.68 -9.87 21.24
CA PRO A 95 1.84 -9.40 22.35
C PRO A 95 1.95 -7.89 22.61
N THR A 96 3.06 -7.28 22.19
CA THR A 96 3.34 -5.84 22.31
C THR A 96 4.29 -5.42 21.20
N TRP A 97 4.18 -4.16 20.79
CA TRP A 97 5.18 -3.50 19.94
C TRP A 97 6.09 -2.60 20.78
N PRO A 98 7.42 -2.71 20.64
CA PRO A 98 8.36 -1.90 21.41
C PRO A 98 8.43 -0.45 20.92
N MET A 99 8.09 -0.20 19.65
CA MET A 99 8.10 1.14 19.04
C MET A 99 6.74 1.47 18.42
N MET A 100 6.42 2.77 18.31
CA MET A 100 5.20 3.22 17.60
C MET A 100 5.26 2.83 16.11
N SER A 101 6.45 2.84 15.51
CA SER A 101 6.69 2.43 14.13
C SER A 101 6.49 0.94 13.89
N ASP A 102 6.42 0.11 14.94
CA ASP A 102 6.13 -1.33 14.84
C ASP A 102 4.62 -1.63 14.81
N VAL A 103 3.73 -0.62 14.89
CA VAL A 103 2.28 -0.85 14.92
C VAL A 103 1.76 -1.66 13.72
N GLY A 104 1.00 -2.72 14.00
CA GLY A 104 0.49 -3.65 12.99
C GLY A 104 1.50 -4.67 12.48
N ARG A 105 2.77 -4.61 12.92
CA ARG A 105 3.81 -5.58 12.55
C ARG A 105 3.51 -6.96 13.10
N GLN A 106 3.62 -7.96 12.24
CA GLN A 106 3.58 -9.39 12.53
C GLN A 106 4.94 -10.03 12.26
N ASN A 107 5.42 -10.80 13.23
CA ASN A 107 6.65 -11.56 13.07
C ASN A 107 6.41 -12.78 12.20
N LEU A 108 7.28 -13.02 11.23
CA LEU A 108 7.24 -14.24 10.44
C LEU A 108 7.47 -15.46 11.33
N ALA A 109 6.84 -16.59 10.98
CA ALA A 109 7.07 -17.86 11.65
C ALA A 109 8.56 -18.25 11.64
N ALA A 110 9.01 -18.96 12.67
CA ALA A 110 10.41 -19.38 12.79
C ALA A 110 10.87 -20.18 11.56
N GLY A 111 11.98 -19.77 10.94
CA GLY A 111 12.52 -20.40 9.74
C GLY A 111 11.83 -20.02 8.42
N ALA A 112 10.79 -19.19 8.46
CA ALA A 112 10.16 -18.67 7.25
C ALA A 112 11.16 -17.86 6.41
N ARG A 113 11.06 -18.01 5.08
CA ARG A 113 11.82 -17.21 4.12
C ARG A 113 10.88 -16.22 3.46
N ALA A 114 11.13 -14.93 3.66
CA ALA A 114 10.37 -13.88 3.00
C ALA A 114 10.69 -13.86 1.49
N PRO A 115 9.69 -13.87 0.60
CA PRO A 115 9.92 -13.57 -0.81
C PRO A 115 10.38 -12.12 -0.97
N PHE A 116 11.15 -11.85 -2.02
CA PHE A 116 11.61 -10.51 -2.38
C PHE A 116 11.65 -10.37 -3.90
N VAL A 117 11.55 -9.13 -4.39
CA VAL A 117 11.64 -8.80 -5.82
C VAL A 117 12.70 -7.72 -6.03
N GLY A 118 13.58 -7.96 -7.01
CA GLY A 118 14.62 -7.01 -7.40
C GLY A 118 15.78 -6.93 -6.42
N GLN A 119 16.44 -5.77 -6.42
CA GLN A 119 17.58 -5.45 -5.55
C GLN A 119 17.18 -4.43 -4.49
N ARG A 120 17.97 -4.34 -3.42
CA ARG A 120 17.82 -3.29 -2.42
C ARG A 120 18.08 -1.91 -3.04
N ALA A 121 17.26 -0.93 -2.68
CA ALA A 121 17.42 0.44 -3.15
C ALA A 121 16.77 1.43 -2.19
N ASP A 122 17.23 2.68 -2.20
CA ASP A 122 16.64 3.76 -1.39
C ASP A 122 15.26 4.20 -1.89
N LYS A 123 14.84 3.72 -3.07
CA LYS A 123 13.53 4.02 -3.66
C LYS A 123 12.35 3.70 -2.74
N PHE A 124 12.49 2.69 -1.89
CA PHE A 124 11.47 2.32 -0.90
C PHE A 124 11.98 2.45 0.53
N ALA A 125 13.10 3.16 0.72
CA ALA A 125 13.48 3.57 2.06
C ALA A 125 12.35 4.46 2.61
N GLY A 126 11.88 4.09 3.81
CA GLY A 126 11.04 4.95 4.62
C GLY A 126 11.87 5.98 5.38
N TRP A 127 11.28 6.62 6.37
CA TRP A 127 11.94 7.68 7.12
C TRP A 127 13.19 7.20 7.87
N ALA A 128 13.20 5.96 8.35
CA ALA A 128 14.37 5.35 8.99
C ALA A 128 15.58 5.21 8.05
N GLY A 129 15.40 5.36 6.74
CA GLY A 129 16.45 5.35 5.72
C GLY A 129 17.02 3.96 5.43
N GLY A 130 18.00 3.95 4.52
CA GLY A 130 18.78 2.78 4.15
C GLY A 130 18.17 1.92 3.02
N PRO A 131 19.00 1.20 2.23
CA PRO A 131 18.50 0.36 1.15
C PRO A 131 17.69 -0.85 1.64
N VAL A 132 16.43 -0.93 1.21
CA VAL A 132 15.52 -2.05 1.47
C VAL A 132 15.04 -2.67 0.16
N TYR A 133 14.53 -3.90 0.23
CA TYR A 133 13.75 -4.45 -0.88
C TYR A 133 12.44 -3.67 -1.06
N ARG A 134 11.86 -3.74 -2.28
CA ARG A 134 10.51 -3.24 -2.53
C ARG A 134 9.52 -3.95 -1.58
N PRO A 135 8.71 -3.21 -0.80
CA PRO A 135 7.62 -3.79 -0.04
C PRO A 135 6.63 -4.51 -0.97
N LEU A 136 6.19 -5.70 -0.58
CA LEU A 136 5.27 -6.52 -1.39
C LEU A 136 3.91 -6.60 -0.71
N VAL A 137 2.83 -6.58 -1.49
CA VAL A 137 1.47 -6.68 -0.95
C VAL A 137 1.16 -8.14 -0.67
N GLY A 138 0.53 -8.41 0.47
CA GLY A 138 0.07 -9.72 0.89
C GLY A 138 -1.41 -9.71 1.22
N THR A 139 -2.09 -10.83 0.99
CA THR A 139 -3.52 -11.01 1.28
C THR A 139 -3.77 -12.23 2.16
N SER A 140 -4.78 -12.17 3.02
CA SER A 140 -5.27 -13.30 3.83
C SER A 140 -6.05 -14.33 3.01
N THR A 141 -6.64 -13.94 1.88
CA THR A 141 -7.58 -14.77 1.09
C THR A 141 -6.88 -15.52 -0.05
N GLY A 142 -5.68 -15.09 -0.43
CA GLY A 142 -4.93 -15.65 -1.55
C GLY A 142 -5.17 -14.97 -2.89
N HIS A 143 -6.10 -14.02 -2.98
CA HIS A 143 -6.39 -13.27 -4.20
C HIS A 143 -5.34 -12.18 -4.45
N VAL A 144 -4.55 -12.37 -5.50
CA VAL A 144 -3.46 -11.45 -5.91
C VAL A 144 -3.49 -11.17 -7.41
N THR A 145 -4.56 -11.56 -8.11
CA THR A 145 -4.66 -11.36 -9.56
C THR A 145 -4.92 -9.91 -9.85
N ASP A 146 -4.31 -9.34 -10.89
CA ASP A 146 -4.58 -7.99 -11.35
C ASP A 146 -5.46 -8.04 -12.62
N PRO A 147 -6.81 -8.02 -12.49
CA PRO A 147 -7.72 -8.07 -13.63
C PRO A 147 -7.58 -6.87 -14.58
N GLU A 148 -7.08 -5.74 -14.08
CA GLU A 148 -6.86 -4.54 -14.88
C GLU A 148 -5.47 -4.45 -15.52
N ALA A 149 -4.57 -5.41 -15.24
CA ALA A 149 -3.24 -5.52 -15.83
C ALA A 149 -2.43 -4.21 -15.81
N TRP A 150 -2.43 -3.55 -14.65
CA TRP A 150 -1.61 -2.39 -14.36
C TRP A 150 -0.13 -2.68 -14.59
N LYS A 151 0.53 -1.81 -15.32
CA LYS A 151 1.96 -1.93 -15.62
C LYS A 151 2.59 -0.58 -15.88
N ALA A 152 3.92 -0.53 -15.81
CA ALA A 152 4.65 0.65 -16.22
C ALA A 152 4.31 1.03 -17.67
N GLY A 153 4.05 2.31 -17.92
CA GLY A 153 3.65 2.82 -19.23
C GLY A 153 3.90 4.31 -19.37
N ALA A 154 4.00 4.77 -20.62
CA ALA A 154 4.26 6.17 -20.91
C ALA A 154 3.02 7.04 -20.63
N ILE A 155 3.27 8.26 -20.14
CA ILE A 155 2.25 9.30 -20.01
C ILE A 155 2.19 10.09 -21.33
N PRO A 156 1.01 10.20 -21.97
CA PRO A 156 0.87 10.98 -23.20
C PRO A 156 1.23 12.45 -22.99
N ALA A 157 1.79 13.12 -24.01
CA ALA A 157 2.24 14.51 -23.91
C ALA A 157 1.14 15.49 -23.44
N ALA A 158 -0.11 15.29 -23.89
CA ALA A 158 -1.23 16.12 -23.43
C ALA A 158 -1.52 15.94 -21.92
N ALA A 159 -1.39 14.72 -21.40
CA ALA A 159 -1.54 14.44 -19.97
C ALA A 159 -0.35 14.98 -19.17
N ASP A 160 0.88 14.85 -19.69
CA ASP A 160 2.08 15.47 -19.09
C ASP A 160 1.91 16.98 -18.95
N GLN A 161 1.48 17.68 -20.02
CA GLN A 161 1.23 19.12 -19.97
C GLN A 161 0.15 19.46 -18.93
N ALA A 162 -0.97 18.74 -18.91
CA ALA A 162 -2.04 18.97 -17.94
C ALA A 162 -1.61 18.71 -16.49
N LEU A 163 -0.72 17.74 -16.24
CA LEU A 163 -0.11 17.51 -14.92
C LEU A 163 0.76 18.70 -14.50
N ARG A 164 1.56 19.26 -15.42
CA ARG A 164 2.39 20.44 -15.14
C ARG A 164 1.54 21.67 -14.83
N GLU A 165 0.49 21.90 -15.62
CA GLU A 165 -0.49 22.96 -15.38
C GLU A 165 -1.16 22.80 -14.02
N ARG A 166 -1.54 21.57 -13.67
CA ARG A 166 -2.13 21.23 -12.37
C ARG A 166 -1.17 21.55 -11.21
N MET A 167 0.10 21.17 -11.33
CA MET A 167 1.11 21.46 -10.30
C MET A 167 1.30 22.96 -10.10
N ARG A 168 1.38 23.74 -11.19
CA ARG A 168 1.47 25.21 -11.12
C ARG A 168 0.22 25.87 -10.53
N ALA A 169 -0.96 25.35 -10.85
CA ALA A 169 -2.20 25.85 -10.27
C ALA A 169 -2.26 25.59 -8.77
N LYS A 170 -1.75 24.42 -8.33
CA LYS A 170 -1.71 24.05 -6.91
C LYS A 170 -0.65 24.82 -6.13
N PHE A 171 0.53 25.03 -6.72
CA PHE A 171 1.64 25.76 -6.11
C PHE A 171 2.16 26.82 -7.07
N PRO A 172 1.58 28.04 -7.12
CA PRO A 172 2.02 29.07 -8.06
C PRO A 172 3.49 29.49 -7.92
N THR A 173 4.07 29.30 -6.73
CA THR A 173 5.47 29.53 -6.39
C THR A 173 5.98 28.44 -5.48
N ALA A 174 7.30 28.32 -5.37
CA ALA A 174 7.97 27.47 -4.38
C ALA A 174 8.86 28.33 -3.47
N GLU A 175 9.31 27.79 -2.35
CA GLU A 175 10.33 28.43 -1.52
C GLU A 175 11.68 27.75 -1.72
N ARG A 176 12.73 28.53 -1.99
CA ARG A 176 14.07 28.02 -2.23
C ARG A 176 15.12 28.93 -1.61
N CYS A 177 16.11 28.34 -0.94
CA CYS A 177 17.27 29.06 -0.42
C CYS A 177 18.33 29.27 -1.51
N ALA A 178 19.21 30.26 -1.37
CA ALA A 178 20.31 30.43 -2.33
C ALA A 178 21.35 29.29 -2.19
N SER A 179 21.62 28.91 -0.94
CA SER A 179 22.43 27.75 -0.56
C SER A 179 21.92 27.17 0.78
N PRO A 180 22.33 25.92 1.11
CA PRO A 180 21.99 25.30 2.38
C PRO A 180 22.51 26.09 3.59
N GLU A 181 23.64 26.77 3.46
CA GLU A 181 24.27 27.52 4.56
C GLU A 181 23.56 28.83 4.88
N GLU A 182 23.00 29.52 3.87
CA GLU A 182 22.20 30.73 4.12
C GLU A 182 20.90 30.34 4.84
N ASN A 183 20.29 29.23 4.43
CA ASN A 183 19.03 28.70 4.95
C ASN A 183 17.92 29.76 5.16
N VAL A 184 17.86 30.76 4.28
CA VAL A 184 16.79 31.77 4.24
C VAL A 184 15.91 31.47 3.02
N PRO A 185 14.70 30.92 3.21
CA PRO A 185 13.78 30.64 2.11
C PRO A 185 13.41 31.93 1.38
N LYS A 186 13.45 31.90 0.04
CA LYS A 186 12.99 32.99 -0.82
C LYS A 186 11.98 32.43 -1.80
N THR A 187 10.94 33.23 -2.09
CA THR A 187 9.96 32.88 -3.12
C THR A 187 10.66 32.70 -4.45
N TRP A 188 10.44 31.56 -5.08
CA TRP A 188 10.97 31.17 -6.37
C TRP A 188 9.83 30.97 -7.36
N SER A 189 9.87 31.73 -8.45
CA SER A 189 9.02 31.49 -9.62
C SER A 189 9.68 30.43 -10.51
N TYR A 190 9.00 29.30 -10.67
CA TYR A 190 9.45 28.15 -11.44
C TYR A 190 8.60 27.98 -12.71
N GLY A 191 9.12 27.27 -13.71
CA GLY A 191 8.42 26.98 -14.97
C GLY A 191 8.46 25.51 -15.36
N ASP A 192 7.95 25.18 -16.54
CA ASP A 192 7.81 23.80 -17.03
C ASP A 192 9.12 23.00 -17.01
N LYS A 193 10.24 23.67 -17.27
CA LYS A 193 11.58 23.07 -17.27
C LYS A 193 12.05 22.58 -15.88
N ASP A 194 11.45 23.13 -14.82
CA ASP A 194 11.76 22.85 -13.42
C ASP A 194 10.87 21.73 -12.87
N LEU A 195 9.77 21.43 -13.56
CA LEU A 195 8.89 20.32 -13.25
C LEU A 195 9.38 19.02 -13.91
N VAL A 196 9.17 17.92 -13.21
CA VAL A 196 9.31 16.57 -13.73
C VAL A 196 7.98 15.85 -13.61
N VAL A 197 7.58 15.20 -14.69
CA VAL A 197 6.55 14.15 -14.64
C VAL A 197 7.33 12.85 -14.64
N ASP A 198 7.21 12.09 -13.56
CA ASP A 198 8.00 10.89 -13.36
C ASP A 198 7.12 9.68 -13.06
N GLY A 199 7.62 8.52 -13.47
CA GLY A 199 6.83 7.30 -13.44
C GLY A 199 5.59 7.37 -14.34
N GLY A 200 4.90 6.25 -14.41
CA GLY A 200 3.70 6.11 -15.19
C GLY A 200 3.24 4.67 -15.13
N TYR A 201 2.01 4.48 -14.66
CA TYR A 201 1.34 3.19 -14.71
C TYR A 201 0.09 3.32 -15.54
N VAL A 202 -0.23 2.29 -16.31
CA VAL A 202 -1.39 2.24 -17.19
C VAL A 202 -2.14 0.94 -16.97
N SER A 203 -3.47 1.01 -16.89
CA SER A 203 -4.33 -0.16 -16.87
C SER A 203 -4.78 -0.56 -18.28
N ALA A 204 -5.29 -1.78 -18.43
CA ALA A 204 -5.97 -2.25 -19.64
C ALA A 204 -7.27 -1.47 -19.91
N SER A 205 -7.92 -0.97 -18.86
CA SER A 205 -9.12 -0.12 -18.93
C SER A 205 -8.82 1.34 -19.33
N GLY A 206 -7.54 1.71 -19.49
CA GLY A 206 -7.11 3.03 -19.95
C GLY A 206 -6.88 4.06 -18.84
N TRP A 207 -7.00 3.66 -17.57
CA TRP A 207 -6.58 4.49 -16.44
C TRP A 207 -5.07 4.68 -16.45
N ARG A 208 -4.62 5.80 -15.86
CA ARG A 208 -3.20 6.06 -15.64
C ARG A 208 -2.95 6.56 -14.23
N VAL A 209 -1.77 6.27 -13.70
CA VAL A 209 -1.23 6.93 -12.53
C VAL A 209 0.09 7.56 -12.93
N ALA A 210 0.23 8.84 -12.65
CA ALA A 210 1.43 9.62 -12.93
C ALA A 210 1.81 10.41 -11.69
N ARG A 211 3.06 10.89 -11.67
CA ARG A 211 3.53 11.77 -10.61
C ARG A 211 4.14 13.01 -11.21
N VAL A 212 3.98 14.14 -10.54
CA VAL A 212 4.48 15.44 -10.99
C VAL A 212 4.97 16.24 -9.79
N GLY A 213 6.10 16.91 -9.95
CA GLY A 213 6.62 17.82 -8.93
C GLY A 213 7.87 18.55 -9.42
N LEU A 214 8.45 19.37 -8.55
CA LEU A 214 9.75 19.97 -8.80
C LEU A 214 10.86 18.91 -8.72
N LYS A 215 11.96 19.16 -9.40
CA LYS A 215 13.17 18.34 -9.26
C LYS A 215 13.68 18.40 -7.81
N PRO A 216 13.90 17.26 -7.14
CA PRO A 216 14.40 17.27 -5.76
C PRO A 216 15.72 18.02 -5.60
N GLU A 217 16.59 17.97 -6.62
CA GLU A 217 17.88 18.70 -6.63
C GLU A 217 17.76 20.23 -6.71
N ASP A 218 16.58 20.76 -7.01
CA ASP A 218 16.31 22.20 -6.99
C ASP A 218 16.00 22.72 -5.58
N TYR A 219 15.79 21.84 -4.59
CA TYR A 219 15.67 22.24 -3.20
C TYR A 219 17.04 22.47 -2.58
N ARG A 220 17.23 23.67 -2.03
CA ARG A 220 18.54 24.17 -1.58
C ARG A 220 18.54 24.68 -0.15
N CYS A 221 17.45 24.50 0.59
CA CYS A 221 17.42 24.83 2.02
C CYS A 221 18.00 23.68 2.83
N ASP A 222 18.52 23.98 4.01
CA ASP A 222 18.88 22.96 4.98
C ASP A 222 17.62 22.48 5.72
N GLY A 223 17.59 21.18 6.04
CA GLY A 223 16.44 20.54 6.68
C GLY A 223 15.36 20.03 5.72
N PRO A 224 14.32 19.36 6.27
CA PRO A 224 13.28 18.72 5.47
C PRO A 224 12.45 19.76 4.71
N MET A 225 11.98 19.36 3.52
CA MET A 225 10.98 20.08 2.74
C MET A 225 9.64 20.06 3.49
N GLU A 226 9.44 20.99 4.43
CA GLU A 226 8.25 21.10 5.29
C GLU A 226 7.99 19.88 6.20
N THR A 227 7.33 20.12 7.34
CA THR A 227 6.91 19.04 8.27
C THR A 227 5.55 18.44 7.88
N SER A 228 4.77 19.15 7.05
CA SER A 228 3.39 18.82 6.72
C SER A 228 3.23 17.80 5.58
N GLY A 229 4.28 17.50 4.83
CA GLY A 229 4.25 16.56 3.69
C GLY A 229 3.56 17.10 2.42
N GLU A 230 3.12 18.36 2.41
CA GLU A 230 2.53 19.02 1.25
C GLU A 230 3.30 20.30 0.92
N SER A 231 4.19 20.22 -0.07
CA SER A 231 4.94 21.37 -0.57
C SER A 231 5.06 21.32 -2.10
N ALA A 232 5.48 22.43 -2.71
CA ALA A 232 5.80 22.46 -4.15
C ALA A 232 6.93 21.47 -4.53
N PHE A 233 7.73 21.06 -3.56
CA PHE A 233 8.81 20.10 -3.73
C PHE A 233 8.41 18.65 -3.41
N SER A 234 7.24 18.45 -2.81
CA SER A 234 6.64 17.13 -2.68
C SER A 234 6.11 16.68 -4.04
N ILE A 235 6.21 15.39 -4.32
CA ILE A 235 5.83 14.82 -5.61
C ILE A 235 4.34 14.43 -5.59
N LEU A 236 3.50 15.21 -6.27
CA LEU A 236 2.06 14.95 -6.38
C LEU A 236 1.80 13.71 -7.24
N SER A 237 1.08 12.73 -6.72
CA SER A 237 0.58 11.56 -7.44
C SER A 237 -0.86 11.78 -7.88
N VAL A 238 -1.15 11.49 -9.15
CA VAL A 238 -2.43 11.79 -9.81
C VAL A 238 -2.91 10.56 -10.56
N ALA A 239 -4.17 10.16 -10.34
CA ALA A 239 -4.87 9.22 -11.22
C ALA A 239 -5.55 9.99 -12.37
N ILE A 240 -5.48 9.43 -13.56
CA ILE A 240 -6.05 10.00 -14.78
C ILE A 240 -7.03 8.95 -15.33
N ALA A 241 -8.31 9.29 -15.31
CA ALA A 241 -9.37 8.45 -15.84
C ALA A 241 -9.27 8.34 -17.38
N PRO A 242 -9.90 7.33 -18.00
CA PRO A 242 -9.89 7.16 -19.45
C PRO A 242 -10.43 8.37 -20.23
N ASP A 243 -11.32 9.17 -19.62
CA ASP A 243 -11.87 10.42 -20.16
C ASP A 243 -10.97 11.65 -19.94
N GLY A 244 -9.81 11.48 -19.30
CA GLY A 244 -8.85 12.54 -19.00
C GLY A 244 -9.09 13.25 -17.66
N LYS A 245 -10.14 12.91 -16.91
CA LYS A 245 -10.37 13.49 -15.57
C LYS A 245 -9.22 13.13 -14.63
N MET A 246 -8.68 14.13 -13.94
CA MET A 246 -7.58 13.96 -12.98
C MET A 246 -8.08 13.95 -11.53
N ILE A 247 -7.52 13.06 -10.72
CA ILE A 247 -7.82 12.88 -9.29
C ILE A 247 -6.49 12.94 -8.52
N ASP A 248 -6.37 13.88 -7.59
CA ASP A 248 -5.20 13.94 -6.70
C ASP A 248 -5.25 12.79 -5.70
N LEU A 249 -4.20 11.98 -5.69
CA LEU A 249 -4.09 10.85 -4.78
C LEU A 249 -3.31 11.24 -3.49
N GLY A 250 -2.46 12.27 -3.59
CA GLY A 250 -1.62 12.75 -2.49
C GLY A 250 -0.16 12.92 -2.91
N PHE A 251 0.72 13.14 -1.94
CA PHE A 251 2.13 13.45 -2.18
C PHE A 251 3.07 12.32 -1.80
N ASP A 252 4.23 12.29 -2.46
CA ASP A 252 5.36 11.39 -2.20
C ASP A 252 4.99 9.89 -2.21
N MET A 253 3.96 9.56 -2.99
CA MET A 253 3.45 8.21 -3.08
C MET A 253 4.16 7.40 -4.16
N ARG A 254 4.30 6.10 -3.88
CA ARG A 254 4.92 5.12 -4.77
C ARG A 254 3.99 3.92 -4.85
N LEU A 255 3.49 3.61 -6.05
CA LEU A 255 2.69 2.42 -6.27
C LEU A 255 3.52 1.18 -5.90
N LEU A 256 2.98 0.34 -5.01
CA LEU A 256 3.56 -0.95 -4.62
C LEU A 256 3.06 -2.08 -5.50
N ASP A 257 1.74 -2.19 -5.67
CA ASP A 257 1.11 -3.25 -6.44
C ASP A 257 -0.34 -2.86 -6.78
N ALA A 258 -0.90 -3.57 -7.75
CA ALA A 258 -2.32 -3.55 -8.04
C ALA A 258 -2.85 -5.00 -8.06
N GLY A 259 -4.03 -5.23 -7.52
CA GLY A 259 -4.63 -6.55 -7.46
C GLY A 259 -6.05 -6.54 -6.93
N ASP A 260 -6.81 -7.53 -7.31
CA ASP A 260 -8.14 -7.86 -6.81
C ASP A 260 -7.98 -8.61 -5.48
N TYR A 261 -7.92 -7.86 -4.38
CA TYR A 261 -7.57 -8.41 -3.06
C TYR A 261 -8.81 -8.91 -2.30
N ASP A 262 -10.02 -8.57 -2.73
CA ASP A 262 -11.30 -9.03 -2.17
C ASP A 262 -12.15 -9.90 -3.12
N ALA A 263 -11.63 -10.23 -4.31
CA ALA A 263 -12.27 -11.06 -5.33
C ALA A 263 -13.55 -10.45 -5.95
N ASP A 264 -13.64 -9.13 -6.05
CA ASP A 264 -14.75 -8.42 -6.70
C ASP A 264 -14.59 -8.27 -8.23
N GLY A 265 -13.43 -8.68 -8.76
CA GLY A 265 -13.09 -8.60 -10.19
C GLY A 265 -12.51 -7.25 -10.63
N LYS A 266 -12.20 -6.34 -9.71
CA LYS A 266 -11.52 -5.07 -9.95
C LYS A 266 -10.21 -5.02 -9.19
N SER A 267 -9.28 -4.19 -9.63
CA SER A 267 -8.00 -4.01 -8.94
C SER A 267 -8.11 -2.90 -7.90
N GLU A 268 -7.68 -3.20 -6.66
CA GLU A 268 -7.20 -2.20 -5.72
C GLU A 268 -5.77 -1.80 -6.04
N LEU A 269 -5.40 -0.55 -5.73
CA LEU A 269 -4.02 -0.07 -5.85
C LEU A 269 -3.49 0.34 -4.48
N VAL A 270 -2.35 -0.22 -4.10
CA VAL A 270 -1.69 0.08 -2.82
C VAL A 270 -0.44 0.91 -3.06
N PHE A 271 -0.36 2.04 -2.37
CA PHE A 271 0.75 2.98 -2.43
C PHE A 271 1.47 3.01 -1.10
N PHE A 272 2.79 3.10 -1.15
CA PHE A 272 3.64 3.50 -0.03
C PHE A 272 3.85 5.01 -0.05
N TYR A 273 3.85 5.67 1.10
CA TYR A 273 4.28 7.05 1.26
C TYR A 273 5.23 7.17 2.45
N SER A 274 6.12 8.15 2.39
CA SER A 274 7.10 8.45 3.44
C SER A 274 7.25 9.96 3.56
N HIS A 275 7.18 10.46 4.78
CA HIS A 275 7.29 11.86 5.15
C HIS A 275 8.19 12.02 6.39
N TYR A 276 8.36 13.26 6.85
CA TYR A 276 9.12 13.51 8.07
C TYR A 276 8.49 12.78 9.27
N ASN A 277 9.28 11.90 9.90
CA ASN A 277 8.91 11.13 11.08
C ASN A 277 7.70 10.20 10.89
N ALA A 278 7.29 9.91 9.65
CA ALA A 278 6.13 9.09 9.40
C ALA A 278 6.23 8.35 8.07
N ASP A 279 5.77 7.10 8.08
CA ASP A 279 5.58 6.29 6.89
C ASP A 279 4.15 5.76 6.87
N GLY A 280 3.72 5.25 5.72
CA GLY A 280 2.43 4.60 5.65
C GLY A 280 2.04 4.10 4.27
N TYR A 281 0.77 3.72 4.20
CA TYR A 281 0.15 3.09 3.06
C TYR A 281 -1.18 3.76 2.75
N LYS A 282 -1.49 3.90 1.47
CA LYS A 282 -2.82 4.24 1.00
C LYS A 282 -3.32 3.19 0.03
N LEU A 283 -4.55 2.78 0.21
CA LEU A 283 -5.28 1.92 -0.70
C LEU A 283 -6.31 2.77 -1.43
N PHE A 284 -6.41 2.59 -2.75
CA PHE A 284 -7.48 3.13 -3.57
C PHE A 284 -8.26 1.97 -4.19
N SER A 285 -9.59 2.05 -4.14
CA SER A 285 -10.51 1.05 -4.70
C SER A 285 -11.59 1.74 -5.55
N ASN A 286 -12.38 0.92 -6.26
CA ASN A 286 -13.56 1.37 -6.99
C ASN A 286 -13.25 2.53 -7.98
N GLY A 287 -12.18 2.41 -8.76
CA GLY A 287 -11.76 3.45 -9.71
C GLY A 287 -11.33 4.76 -9.03
N PHE A 288 -10.61 4.66 -7.90
CA PHE A 288 -10.14 5.78 -7.08
C PHE A 288 -11.26 6.60 -6.41
N ALA A 289 -12.49 6.12 -6.39
CA ALA A 289 -13.60 6.77 -5.69
C ALA A 289 -13.55 6.55 -4.16
N GLU A 290 -12.89 5.48 -3.73
CA GLU A 290 -12.74 5.09 -2.34
C GLU A 290 -11.26 5.01 -1.97
N GLN A 291 -10.95 5.31 -0.71
CA GLN A 291 -9.60 5.17 -0.18
C GLN A 291 -9.60 4.79 1.30
N ALA A 292 -8.52 4.13 1.70
CA ALA A 292 -8.15 3.91 3.09
C ALA A 292 -6.67 4.27 3.30
N ALA A 293 -6.32 4.78 4.49
CA ALA A 293 -4.97 5.19 4.81
C ALA A 293 -4.52 4.60 6.15
N PHE A 294 -3.36 3.97 6.16
CA PHE A 294 -2.70 3.45 7.35
C PHE A 294 -1.37 4.15 7.51
N GLY A 295 -1.15 4.83 8.64
CA GLY A 295 0.10 5.56 8.92
C GLY A 295 0.71 5.15 10.25
N PHE A 296 2.03 5.31 10.37
CA PHE A 296 2.76 5.12 11.61
C PHE A 296 3.88 6.16 11.75
N SER A 297 4.17 6.52 13.00
CA SER A 297 5.19 7.51 13.37
C SER A 297 6.41 6.85 14.00
N PHE A 298 7.57 7.49 13.90
CA PHE A 298 8.80 7.06 14.59
C PHE A 298 9.01 7.74 15.94
N HIS A 299 8.27 8.83 16.22
CA HIS A 299 8.25 9.56 17.49
C HIS A 299 6.84 9.87 17.95
#